data_AF-C6ZQZ1-F1
#
_entry.id   AF-C6ZQZ1-F1
#
_cell.length_a   1.000
_cell.length_b   1.000
_cell.length_c   1.000
_cell.angle_alpha   90.00
_cell.angle_beta   90.00
_cell.angle_gamma   90.00
#
_symmetry.space_group_name_H-M   'P 1'
#
loop_
_entity.id
_entity.type
_entity.pdbx_description
1 polymer ?
#
loop_
_entity_poly.entity_id
_entity_poly.type
_entity_poly.pdbx_seq_one_letter_code
_entity_poly.pdbx_strand_id
1 'polypeptide(L)'
;MIRTLLLLALFSITVSEGKYPQWSFFTVCSNQYYSHDKTNLCKIKRLEFGHHVHGIKDLFDCVFMGYQWQTVAHPRTLQPNTIISDLKANGLNENDARPVVTNCQKTHGSKITALQYFMCLWNNAKTKPGILKWIKIKNENFFKPC
;
A
#
# COMPACT_ATOMS: atom_id res chain seq x y z
N MET A 1 -46.66 -27.08 -23.77
CA MET A 1 -45.35 -27.66 -23.40
C MET A 1 -44.35 -27.38 -24.51
N ILE A 2 -43.15 -26.92 -24.13
CA ILE A 2 -41.97 -26.76 -25.00
C ILE A 2 -42.10 -25.63 -26.03
N ARG A 3 -41.82 -24.37 -25.64
CA ARG A 3 -41.24 -23.37 -26.58
C ARG A 3 -40.76 -22.06 -25.98
N THR A 4 -41.00 -21.81 -24.69
CA THR A 4 -40.64 -20.52 -24.07
C THR A 4 -39.65 -20.67 -22.91
N LEU A 5 -38.78 -21.68 -22.95
CA LEU A 5 -37.73 -21.93 -21.95
C LEU A 5 -36.30 -21.78 -22.51
N LEU A 6 -36.17 -21.31 -23.76
CA LEU A 6 -34.92 -21.33 -24.53
C LEU A 6 -34.36 -19.93 -24.83
N LEU A 7 -34.70 -18.93 -24.03
CA LEU A 7 -34.20 -17.55 -24.16
C LEU A 7 -33.43 -17.03 -22.93
N LEU A 8 -33.20 -17.88 -21.92
CA LEU A 8 -32.46 -17.50 -20.70
C LEU A 8 -31.00 -17.95 -20.67
N ALA A 9 -30.54 -18.65 -21.71
CA ALA A 9 -29.14 -19.04 -21.87
C ALA A 9 -28.57 -18.26 -23.04
N LEU A 10 -27.91 -17.12 -22.76
CA LEU A 10 -26.87 -16.43 -23.55
C LEU A 10 -26.80 -14.94 -23.14
N PHE A 11 -26.66 -14.69 -21.84
CA PHE A 11 -25.96 -13.49 -21.38
C PHE A 11 -24.76 -13.96 -20.57
N SER A 12 -23.85 -14.65 -21.27
CA SER A 12 -22.49 -14.81 -20.79
C SER A 12 -21.89 -13.41 -20.78
N ILE A 13 -21.99 -12.73 -19.64
CA ILE A 13 -21.25 -11.52 -19.36
C ILE A 13 -19.79 -11.97 -19.36
N THR A 14 -19.13 -11.85 -20.51
CA THR A 14 -17.69 -11.70 -20.56
C THR A 14 -17.40 -10.40 -19.84
N VAL A 15 -17.21 -10.49 -18.53
CA VAL A 15 -16.47 -9.49 -17.77
C VAL A 15 -15.08 -9.56 -18.37
N SER A 16 -14.87 -8.81 -19.46
CA SER A 16 -13.54 -8.42 -19.84
C SER A 16 -12.97 -7.75 -18.60
N GLU A 17 -11.91 -8.34 -18.05
CA GLU A 17 -11.10 -7.73 -17.01
C GLU A 17 -10.53 -6.44 -17.62
N GLY A 18 -11.34 -5.39 -17.64
CA GLY A 18 -10.89 -4.06 -17.93
C GLY A 18 -9.79 -3.79 -16.93
N LYS A 19 -8.55 -3.77 -17.41
CA LYS A 19 -7.40 -3.26 -16.68
C LYS A 19 -7.61 -1.76 -16.50
N TYR A 20 -8.55 -1.39 -15.63
CA TYR A 20 -8.60 -0.05 -15.08
C TYR A 20 -7.22 0.22 -14.50
N PRO A 21 -6.57 1.35 -14.83
CA PRO A 21 -5.29 1.67 -14.24
C PRO A 21 -5.50 1.67 -12.72
N GLN A 22 -4.94 0.70 -12.02
CA GLN A 22 -5.03 0.64 -10.57
C GLN A 22 -4.34 1.91 -10.06
N TRP A 23 -5.14 2.88 -9.60
CA TRP A 23 -4.62 4.14 -9.10
C TRP A 23 -3.77 3.84 -7.86
N SER A 24 -2.51 4.25 -7.89
CA SER A 24 -1.61 4.15 -6.74
C SER A 24 -2.08 5.12 -5.67
N PHE A 25 -2.26 4.65 -4.43
CA PHE A 25 -2.55 5.55 -3.32
C PHE A 25 -1.39 6.51 -3.06
N PHE A 26 -0.15 6.16 -3.41
CA PHE A 26 0.94 7.14 -3.40
C PHE A 26 0.70 8.29 -4.38
N THR A 27 0.21 8.04 -5.60
CA THR A 27 -0.14 9.12 -6.54
C THR A 27 -1.25 10.00 -5.96
N VAL A 28 -2.33 9.40 -5.46
CA VAL A 28 -3.47 10.17 -4.92
C VAL A 28 -3.05 11.01 -3.72
N CYS A 29 -2.38 10.39 -2.75
CA CYS A 29 -1.98 11.06 -1.52
C CYS A 29 -0.86 12.09 -1.76
N SER A 30 0.11 11.81 -2.63
CA SER A 30 1.20 12.76 -2.90
C SER A 30 0.70 14.04 -3.58
N ASN A 31 -0.33 13.96 -4.43
CA ASN A 31 -0.94 15.15 -5.02
C ASN A 31 -1.56 16.09 -3.97
N GLN A 32 -1.99 15.57 -2.81
CA GLN A 32 -2.53 16.41 -1.74
C GLN A 32 -1.45 17.23 -1.02
N TYR A 33 -0.24 16.68 -0.90
CA TYR A 33 0.82 17.27 -0.05
C TYR A 33 2.00 17.86 -0.84
N TYR A 34 2.21 17.44 -2.10
CA TYR A 34 3.40 17.76 -2.88
C TYR A 34 3.12 18.19 -4.32
N SER A 35 1.88 18.56 -4.67
CA SER A 35 1.52 19.05 -6.02
C SER A 35 2.40 20.20 -6.49
N HIS A 36 2.87 21.04 -5.55
CA HIS A 36 3.73 22.20 -5.82
C HIS A 36 5.18 22.01 -5.36
N ASP A 37 5.51 20.92 -4.65
CA ASP A 37 6.85 20.63 -4.13
C ASP A 37 7.48 19.44 -4.88
N LYS A 38 7.88 19.71 -6.13
CA LYS A 38 8.47 18.69 -7.01
C LYS A 38 9.77 18.11 -6.46
N THR A 39 10.54 18.89 -5.70
CA THR A 39 11.82 18.47 -5.13
C THR A 39 11.62 17.38 -4.09
N ASN A 40 10.74 17.60 -3.11
CA ASN A 40 10.46 16.57 -2.11
C ASN A 40 9.66 15.42 -2.69
N LEU A 41 8.75 15.67 -3.63
CA LEU A 41 8.09 14.60 -4.37
C LEU A 41 9.11 13.68 -5.05
N CYS A 42 10.15 14.24 -5.64
CA CYS A 42 11.15 13.42 -6.32
C CYS A 42 11.98 12.55 -5.37
N LYS A 43 12.39 13.09 -4.22
CA LYS A 43 13.02 12.31 -3.15
C LYS A 43 12.13 11.15 -2.70
N ILE A 44 10.83 11.38 -2.57
CA ILE A 44 9.85 10.35 -2.21
C ILE A 44 9.78 9.24 -3.26
N LYS A 45 9.67 9.61 -4.54
CA LYS A 45 9.64 8.65 -5.66
C LYS A 45 10.92 7.81 -5.77
N ARG A 46 12.05 8.31 -5.28
CA ARG A 46 13.33 7.58 -5.23
C ARG A 46 13.55 6.81 -3.92
N LEU A 47 12.61 6.85 -2.98
CA LEU A 47 12.75 6.29 -1.63
C LEU A 47 13.92 6.92 -0.83
N GLU A 48 14.26 8.16 -1.15
CA GLU A 48 15.34 8.97 -0.55
C GLU A 48 14.77 9.98 0.47
N PHE A 49 13.97 9.52 1.42
CA PHE A 49 13.31 10.38 2.41
C PHE A 49 13.57 9.91 3.84
N GLY A 50 13.52 10.88 4.76
CA GLY A 50 13.52 10.65 6.19
C GLY A 50 12.37 11.39 6.87
N HIS A 51 12.34 11.36 8.20
CA HIS A 51 11.32 12.03 9.01
C HIS A 51 11.30 13.56 8.86
N HIS A 52 12.34 14.16 8.28
CA HIS A 52 12.49 15.61 8.11
C HIS A 52 11.82 16.15 6.83
N VAL A 53 11.37 15.29 5.92
CA VAL A 53 10.65 15.73 4.73
C VAL A 53 9.27 16.24 5.15
N HIS A 54 8.96 17.51 4.86
CA HIS A 54 7.71 18.13 5.25
C HIS A 54 6.51 17.37 4.64
N GLY A 55 5.48 17.04 5.45
CA GLY A 55 4.29 16.31 4.99
C GLY A 55 4.47 14.80 4.79
N ILE A 56 5.64 14.23 5.12
CA ILE A 56 5.92 12.81 4.88
C ILE A 56 5.08 11.88 5.76
N LYS A 57 4.80 12.29 7.01
CA LYS A 57 3.95 11.53 7.92
C LYS A 57 2.52 11.45 7.39
N ASP A 58 1.96 12.58 6.96
CA ASP A 58 0.60 12.65 6.43
C ASP A 58 0.45 11.86 5.12
N LEU A 59 1.47 11.89 4.26
CA LEU A 59 1.52 11.03 3.07
C LEU A 59 1.39 9.55 3.44
N PHE A 60 2.20 9.07 4.38
CA PHE A 60 2.20 7.67 4.77
C PHE A 60 0.92 7.26 5.49
N ASP A 61 0.35 8.13 6.32
CA ASP A 61 -0.96 7.92 6.92
C ASP A 61 -2.05 7.77 5.86
N CYS A 62 -2.08 8.67 4.86
CA CYS A 62 -3.01 8.60 3.74
C CYS A 62 -2.86 7.30 2.94
N VAL A 63 -1.62 6.91 2.62
CA VAL A 63 -1.33 5.67 1.88
C VAL A 63 -1.75 4.44 2.69
N PHE A 64 -1.42 4.39 3.98
CA PHE A 64 -1.78 3.25 4.83
C PHE A 64 -3.29 3.12 5.01
N MET A 65 -4.02 4.23 5.10
CA MET A 65 -5.49 4.21 5.10
C MET A 65 -6.04 3.67 3.77
N GLY A 66 -5.48 4.12 2.64
CA GLY A 66 -5.88 3.64 1.31
C GLY A 66 -5.71 2.12 1.14
N TYR A 67 -4.61 1.57 1.64
CA TYR A 67 -4.37 0.12 1.63
C TYR A 67 -4.97 -0.64 2.81
N GLN A 68 -5.76 0.01 3.68
CA GLN A 68 -6.35 -0.59 4.88
C GLN A 68 -5.32 -1.17 5.88
N TRP A 69 -4.07 -0.71 5.79
CA TRP A 69 -3.01 -0.99 6.75
C TRP A 69 -3.17 -0.15 8.03
N GLN A 70 -4.06 0.83 7.99
CA GLN A 70 -4.46 1.68 9.10
C GLN A 70 -5.97 1.97 9.01
N THR A 71 -6.66 2.05 10.15
CA THR A 71 -8.07 2.45 10.17
C THR A 71 -8.24 3.90 9.72
N VAL A 72 -9.36 4.15 9.04
CA VAL A 72 -9.81 5.52 8.71
C VAL A 72 -10.41 6.23 9.93
N ALA A 73 -10.99 5.46 10.86
CA ALA A 73 -11.60 5.98 12.08
C ALA A 73 -10.56 6.49 13.10
N HIS A 74 -10.96 7.46 13.90
CA HIS A 74 -10.16 7.96 15.03
C HIS A 74 -10.49 7.17 16.31
N PRO A 75 -9.48 6.68 17.07
CA PRO A 75 -8.05 6.82 16.79
C PRO A 75 -7.57 5.94 15.63
N ARG A 76 -6.71 6.51 14.78
CA ARG A 76 -6.06 5.79 13.68
C ARG A 76 -5.25 4.63 14.27
N THR A 77 -5.56 3.40 13.83
CA THR A 77 -5.00 2.18 14.40
C THR A 77 -4.45 1.30 13.27
N LEU A 78 -3.17 0.94 13.37
CA LEU A 78 -2.53 0.05 12.40
C LEU A 78 -3.16 -1.34 12.40
N GLN A 79 -3.14 -1.99 11.24
CA GLN A 79 -3.73 -3.29 10.98
C GLN A 79 -2.65 -4.32 10.57
N PRO A 80 -1.86 -4.85 11.54
CA PRO A 80 -0.77 -5.80 11.29
C PRO A 80 -1.13 -7.00 10.41
N ASN A 81 -2.33 -7.57 10.62
CA ASN A 81 -2.76 -8.74 9.86
C ASN A 81 -3.03 -8.40 8.40
N THR A 82 -3.58 -7.22 8.10
CA THR A 82 -3.76 -6.75 6.72
C THR A 82 -2.40 -6.54 6.04
N ILE A 83 -1.44 -5.93 6.75
CA ILE A 83 -0.07 -5.73 6.24
C ILE A 83 0.57 -7.08 5.91
N ILE A 84 0.52 -8.04 6.83
CA ILE A 84 1.06 -9.39 6.62
C ILE A 84 0.39 -10.05 5.41
N SER A 85 -0.94 -9.97 5.32
CA SER A 85 -1.72 -10.54 4.20
C SER A 85 -1.28 -9.96 2.86
N ASP A 86 -1.12 -8.64 2.77
CA ASP A 86 -0.66 -7.98 1.55
C ASP A 86 0.78 -8.38 1.21
N LEU A 87 1.68 -8.39 2.17
CA LEU A 87 3.07 -8.82 1.93
C LEU A 87 3.14 -10.27 1.45
N LYS A 88 2.31 -11.16 2.01
CA LYS A 88 2.17 -12.55 1.55
C LYS A 88 1.65 -12.64 0.13
N ALA A 89 0.61 -11.88 -0.21
CA ALA A 89 0.09 -11.81 -1.57
C ALA A 89 1.15 -11.33 -2.58
N ASN A 90 2.16 -10.59 -2.11
CA ASN A 90 3.31 -10.17 -2.89
C ASN A 90 4.50 -11.15 -2.81
N GLY A 91 4.31 -12.36 -2.28
CA GLY A 91 5.29 -13.45 -2.27
C GLY A 91 6.26 -13.44 -1.10
N LEU A 92 5.98 -12.69 -0.04
CA LEU A 92 6.75 -12.77 1.20
C LEU A 92 6.26 -13.94 2.07
N ASN A 93 7.19 -14.68 2.69
CA ASN A 93 6.81 -15.70 3.66
C ASN A 93 6.23 -15.04 4.92
N GLU A 94 5.12 -15.58 5.43
CA GLU A 94 4.52 -15.12 6.68
C GLU A 94 5.50 -15.19 7.86
N ASN A 95 6.32 -16.25 7.92
CA ASN A 95 7.31 -16.45 8.98
C ASN A 95 8.42 -15.38 8.97
N ASP A 96 8.62 -14.69 7.84
CA ASP A 96 9.53 -13.55 7.76
C ASP A 96 8.80 -12.22 7.99
N ALA A 97 7.56 -12.10 7.53
CA ALA A 97 6.74 -10.89 7.69
C ALA A 97 6.31 -10.66 9.15
N ARG A 98 5.73 -11.68 9.78
CA ARG A 98 5.08 -11.61 11.08
C ARG A 98 6.03 -11.14 12.19
N PRO A 99 7.26 -11.66 12.34
CA PRO A 99 8.16 -11.19 13.39
C PRO A 99 8.52 -9.70 13.26
N VAL A 100 8.73 -9.21 12.04
CA VAL A 100 9.10 -7.81 11.81
C VAL A 100 7.93 -6.87 12.10
N VAL A 101 6.74 -7.22 11.61
CA VAL A 101 5.48 -6.50 11.86
C VAL A 101 5.20 -6.41 13.38
N THR A 102 5.29 -7.54 14.09
CA THR A 102 5.07 -7.58 15.54
C THR A 102 6.17 -6.85 16.32
N ASN A 103 7.44 -7.01 15.96
CA ASN A 103 8.54 -6.32 16.65
C ASN A 103 8.50 -4.82 16.45
N CYS A 104 8.10 -4.33 15.27
CA CYS A 104 7.97 -2.91 15.03
C CYS A 104 6.94 -2.26 15.98
N GLN A 105 5.80 -2.92 16.23
CA GLN A 105 4.84 -2.45 17.25
C GLN A 105 5.41 -2.50 18.67
N LYS A 106 6.15 -3.56 19.02
CA LYS A 106 6.76 -3.68 20.35
C LYS A 106 7.80 -2.58 20.61
N THR A 107 8.64 -2.28 19.61
CA THR A 107 9.72 -1.28 19.74
C THR A 107 9.18 0.14 19.88
N HIS A 108 8.12 0.50 19.14
CA HIS A 108 7.59 1.86 19.11
C HIS A 108 6.36 2.08 20.00
N GLY A 109 5.78 1.00 20.54
CA GLY A 109 4.59 1.02 21.38
C GLY A 109 3.33 1.43 20.62
N SER A 110 2.31 1.87 21.37
CA SER A 110 0.99 2.25 20.84
C SER A 110 0.98 3.53 20.00
N LYS A 111 2.08 4.29 19.99
CA LYS A 111 2.20 5.58 19.28
C LYS A 111 2.94 5.47 17.93
N ILE A 112 3.19 4.25 17.45
CA ILE A 112 3.84 4.05 16.16
C ILE A 112 3.04 4.69 15.02
N THR A 113 3.74 5.45 14.18
CA THR A 113 3.17 6.09 12.98
C THR A 113 3.27 5.20 11.75
N ALA A 114 2.44 5.44 10.72
CA ALA A 114 2.52 4.73 9.45
C ALA A 114 3.92 4.81 8.81
N LEU A 115 4.55 5.99 8.86
CA LEU A 115 5.92 6.19 8.38
C LEU A 115 6.92 5.31 9.13
N GLN A 116 6.90 5.32 10.46
CA GLN A 116 7.80 4.48 11.26
C GLN A 116 7.59 3.00 10.95
N TYR A 117 6.34 2.59 10.76
CA TYR A 117 6.00 1.22 10.38
C TYR A 117 6.56 0.84 9.02
N PHE A 118 6.37 1.69 8.01
CA PHE A 118 6.96 1.50 6.69
C PHE A 118 8.49 1.41 6.79
N MET A 119 9.13 2.28 7.55
CA MET A 119 10.59 2.28 7.73
C MET A 119 11.09 1.01 8.42
N CYS A 120 10.37 0.43 9.39
CA CYS A 120 10.71 -0.88 9.94
C CYS A 120 10.74 -1.96 8.85
N LEU A 121 9.71 -2.00 8.01
CA LEU A 121 9.58 -3.01 6.95
C LEU A 121 10.62 -2.79 5.84
N TRP A 122 10.90 -1.54 5.51
CA TRP A 122 11.85 -1.16 4.48
C TRP A 122 13.31 -1.41 4.89
N ASN A 123 13.66 -1.12 6.14
CA ASN A 123 15.02 -1.27 6.65
C ASN A 123 15.35 -2.70 7.08
N ASN A 124 14.35 -3.56 7.29
CA ASN A 124 14.58 -4.95 7.62
C ASN A 124 14.86 -5.79 6.36
N ALA A 125 16.00 -6.47 6.35
CA ALA A 125 16.48 -7.25 5.20
C ALA A 125 15.51 -8.35 4.75
N LYS A 126 14.71 -8.91 5.66
CA LYS A 126 13.75 -9.98 5.34
C LYS A 126 12.49 -9.45 4.66
N THR A 127 11.95 -8.32 5.12
CA THR A 127 10.71 -7.75 4.57
C THR A 127 10.94 -6.82 3.38
N LYS A 128 12.14 -6.22 3.25
CA LYS A 128 12.47 -5.29 2.17
C LYS A 128 12.16 -5.82 0.76
N PRO A 129 12.49 -7.07 0.39
CA PRO A 129 12.12 -7.62 -0.93
C PRO A 129 10.61 -7.66 -1.16
N GLY A 130 9.82 -7.99 -0.13
CA GLY A 130 8.36 -7.98 -0.19
C GLY A 130 7.79 -6.58 -0.39
N ILE A 131 8.35 -5.58 0.31
CA ILE A 131 7.97 -4.17 0.13
C ILE A 131 8.33 -3.67 -1.27
N LEU A 132 9.53 -3.99 -1.77
CA LEU A 132 9.94 -3.64 -3.14
C LEU A 132 8.97 -4.23 -4.18
N LYS A 133 8.58 -5.49 -4.00
CA LYS A 133 7.62 -6.14 -4.91
C LYS A 133 6.22 -5.56 -4.80
N TRP A 134 5.75 -5.24 -3.59
CA TRP A 134 4.49 -4.53 -3.37
C TRP A 134 4.50 -3.14 -4.02
N ILE A 135 5.58 -2.38 -3.88
CA ILE A 135 5.80 -1.11 -4.58
C ILE A 135 5.72 -1.32 -6.09
N LYS A 136 6.43 -2.31 -6.64
CA LYS A 136 6.42 -2.57 -8.08
C LYS A 136 5.04 -2.95 -8.60
N ILE A 137 4.30 -3.81 -7.90
CA ILE A 137 3.00 -4.29 -8.37
C ILE A 137 1.92 -3.20 -8.25
N LYS A 138 1.90 -2.46 -7.12
CA LYS A 138 0.81 -1.54 -6.80
C LYS A 138 1.09 -0.09 -7.12
N ASN A 139 2.37 0.28 -7.27
CA ASN A 139 2.82 1.67 -7.23
C ASN A 139 3.93 2.00 -8.24
N GLU A 140 4.32 1.09 -9.15
CA GLU A 140 5.47 1.29 -10.05
C GLU A 140 5.42 2.62 -10.81
N ASN A 141 4.24 3.03 -11.29
CA ASN A 141 4.10 4.31 -11.98
C ASN A 141 4.41 5.53 -11.10
N PHE A 142 4.09 5.46 -9.81
CA PHE A 142 4.45 6.53 -8.88
C PHE A 142 5.96 6.57 -8.63
N PHE A 143 6.62 5.43 -8.43
CA PHE A 143 8.05 5.38 -8.10
C PHE A 143 8.98 5.46 -9.34
N LYS A 144 8.45 5.78 -10.52
CA LYS A 144 9.29 6.07 -11.70
C LYS A 144 10.20 7.27 -11.44
N PRO A 145 11.43 7.27 -11.99
CA PRO A 145 12.31 8.42 -11.90
C PRO A 145 11.61 9.71 -12.33
N CYS A 146 11.86 10.74 -11.55
CA CYS A 146 11.90 12.11 -12.00
C CYS A 146 13.39 12.44 -12.24
#